data_AF-A0A7H4MK81-F1
#
_entry.id   AF-A0A7H4MK81-F1
#
_cell.length_a   1.000
_cell.length_b   1.000
_cell.length_c   1.000
_cell.angle_alpha   90.00
_cell.angle_beta   90.00
_cell.angle_gamma   90.00
#
_symmetry.space_group_name_H-M   'P 1'
#
loop_
_entity.id
_entity.type
_entity.pdbx_description
1 polymer ?
#
loop_
_entity_poly.entity_id
_entity_poly.type
_entity_poly.pdbx_seq_one_letter_code
_entity_poly.pdbx_strand_id
1 'polypeptide(L)' 'MDTGAMSRMVARMVKNDLIERRPNPHDKRQVILALTAKGQTLCNTFQNEALNTILADLTARLTPEESRQLADILIKNAAR' A
#
# COMPACT_ATOMS: atom_id res chain seq x y z
N MET A 1 -11.95 -6.45 6.98
CA MET A 1 -10.91 -7.20 7.75
C MET A 1 -11.26 -7.13 9.21
N ASP A 2 -11.20 -8.25 9.94
CA ASP A 2 -11.34 -8.23 11.40
C ASP A 2 -10.03 -7.80 12.09
N THR A 3 -10.13 -7.35 13.35
CA THR A 3 -8.99 -6.86 14.15
C THR A 3 -7.91 -7.94 14.37
N GLY A 4 -8.30 -9.21 14.40
CA GLY A 4 -7.36 -10.34 14.56
C GLY A 4 -6.51 -10.56 13.30
N ALA A 5 -7.13 -10.46 12.12
CA ALA A 5 -6.45 -10.56 10.83
C ALA A 5 -5.42 -9.45 10.65
N MET A 6 -5.78 -8.21 11.00
CA MET A 6 -4.84 -7.07 11.00
C MET A 6 -3.67 -7.31 11.95
N SER A 7 -3.93 -7.79 13.17
CA SER A 7 -2.88 -8.05 14.15
C SER A 7 -1.89 -9.11 13.66
N ARG A 8 -2.38 -10.20 13.04
CA ARG A 8 -1.53 -11.23 12.43
C ARG A 8 -0.72 -10.70 11.26
N MET A 9 -1.32 -9.84 10.42
CA MET A 9 -0.62 -9.19 9.31
C MET A 9 0.54 -8.33 9.82
N VAL A 10 0.28 -7.46 10.78
CA VAL A 10 1.32 -6.60 11.40
C VAL A 10 2.42 -7.46 12.02
N ALA A 11 2.07 -8.50 12.77
CA ALA A 11 3.07 -9.39 13.37
C ALA A 11 3.99 -10.04 12.31
N ARG A 12 3.43 -10.45 11.17
CA ARG A 12 4.21 -11.02 10.06
C ARG A 12 5.11 -9.97 9.40
N MET A 13 4.63 -8.74 9.21
CA MET A 13 5.43 -7.66 8.64
C MET A 13 6.59 -7.26 9.56
N VAL A 14 6.38 -7.24 10.89
CA VAL A 14 7.45 -7.06 11.88
C VAL A 14 8.46 -8.21 11.82
N LYS A 15 7.98 -9.46 11.82
CA LYS A 15 8.84 -10.66 11.73
C LYS A 15 9.74 -10.63 10.48
N ASN A 16 9.25 -10.06 9.39
CA ASN A 16 9.96 -9.97 8.11
C ASN A 16 10.82 -8.70 7.97
N ASP A 17 10.96 -7.90 9.03
CA ASP A 17 11.74 -6.65 9.04
C ASP A 17 11.24 -5.62 8.01
N LEU A 18 9.92 -5.56 7.78
CA LEU A 18 9.32 -4.59 6.86
C LEU A 18 8.77 -3.37 7.59
N ILE A 19 8.29 -3.58 8.81
CA ILE A 19 7.81 -2.51 9.70
C ILE A 19 8.34 -2.74 11.11
N GLU A 20 8.36 -1.67 11.89
CA GLU A 20 8.65 -1.71 13.31
C GLU A 20 7.58 -0.97 14.11
N ARG A 21 7.52 -1.30 15.41
CA ARG A 21 6.61 -0.69 16.37
C ARG A 21 7.38 0.30 17.22
N ARG A 22 7.01 1.58 17.16
CA ARG A 22 7.57 2.64 17.99
C ARG A 22 6.52 3.12 18.98
N PRO A 23 6.86 3.37 20.26
CA PRO A 23 5.93 4.02 21.17
C PRO A 23 5.60 5.42 20.65
N ASN A 24 4.33 5.84 20.75
CA ASN A 24 4.00 7.23 20.43
C ASN A 24 4.60 8.16 21.49
N PRO A 25 5.44 9.16 21.11
CA PRO A 25 6.05 10.07 22.07
C PRO A 25 5.04 10.94 22.83
N HIS A 26 3.83 11.13 22.31
CA HIS A 26 2.79 11.96 22.90
C HIS A 26 1.75 11.17 23.71
N ASP A 27 1.60 9.87 23.48
CA ASP A 27 0.70 8.98 24.24
C ASP A 27 1.24 7.55 24.26
N LYS A 28 1.79 7.11 25.40
CA LYS A 28 2.38 5.75 25.53
C LYS A 28 1.37 4.60 25.38
N ARG A 29 0.06 4.88 25.39
CA ARG A 29 -0.99 3.87 25.12
C ARG A 29 -1.09 3.55 23.63
N GLN A 30 -0.49 4.35 22.77
CA GLN A 30 -0.51 4.18 21.33
C GLN A 30 0.84 3.67 20.80
N VAL A 31 0.75 2.93 19.69
CA VAL A 31 1.91 2.41 18.96
C VAL A 31 1.87 2.96 17.54
N ILE A 32 3.00 3.51 17.11
CA ILE A 32 3.24 3.93 15.73
C ILE A 32 3.84 2.75 14.98
N LEU A 33 3.25 2.38 13.84
CA LEU A 33 3.87 1.47 12.89
C LEU A 33 4.69 2.31 11.90
N ALA A 34 5.98 2.04 11.81
CA ALA A 34 6.89 2.73 10.89
C ALA A 34 7.51 1.72 9.93
N LEU A 35 7.81 2.13 8.69
CA LEU A 35 8.63 1.33 7.78
C LEU A 35 10.06 1.25 8.32
N THR A 36 10.66 0.07 8.20
CA THR A 36 12.10 -0.09 8.32
C THR A 36 12.79 0.39 7.05
N ALA A 37 14.12 0.46 7.04
CA ALA A 37 14.87 0.74 5.81
C ALA A 37 14.55 -0.29 4.70
N LYS A 38 14.49 -1.58 5.06
CA LYS A 38 14.11 -2.66 4.15
C LYS A 38 12.67 -2.49 3.63
N GLY A 39 11.74 -2.14 4.51
CA GLY A 39 10.36 -1.83 4.14
C GLY A 39 10.27 -0.67 3.16
N GLN A 40 11.03 0.40 3.39
CA GLN A 40 11.08 1.56 2.50
C GLN A 40 11.63 1.20 1.12
N THR A 41 12.73 0.44 1.06
CA THR A 41 13.28 -0.04 -0.22
C THR A 41 12.26 -0.88 -0.98
N LEU A 42 11.59 -1.82 -0.30
CA LEU A 42 10.58 -2.67 -0.94
C LEU A 42 9.42 -1.85 -1.50
N CYS A 43 8.91 -0.88 -0.74
CA CYS A 43 7.87 0.03 -1.19
C CYS A 43 8.32 0.82 -2.42
N ASN A 44 9.54 1.35 -2.43
CA ASN A 44 10.08 2.12 -3.55
C ASN A 44 10.20 1.26 -4.82
N THR A 45 10.75 0.04 -4.71
CA THR A 45 10.84 -0.89 -5.84
C THR A 45 9.46 -1.23 -6.38
N PHE A 46 8.51 -1.56 -5.50
CA PHE A 46 7.18 -1.96 -5.92
C PHE A 46 6.39 -0.80 -6.57
N GLN A 47 6.49 0.41 -6.02
CA GLN A 47 5.83 1.59 -6.59
C GLN A 47 6.42 2.01 -7.93
N ASN A 48 7.75 2.02 -8.05
CA ASN A 48 8.41 2.54 -9.24
C ASN A 48 8.35 1.57 -10.42
N GLU A 49 8.54 0.28 -10.16
CA GLU A 49 8.71 -0.72 -11.22
C GLU A 49 7.44 -1.55 -11.40
N ALA A 50 7.01 -2.24 -10.35
CA ALA A 50 5.95 -3.23 -10.48
C ALA A 50 4.58 -2.58 -10.81
N LEU A 51 4.19 -1.55 -10.07
CA LEU A 51 2.88 -0.91 -10.29
C LEU A 51 2.79 -0.24 -11.66
N ASN A 52 3.83 0.49 -12.07
CA ASN A 52 3.83 1.16 -13.37
C ASN A 52 3.81 0.18 -14.53
N THR A 53 4.63 -0.88 -14.47
CA THR A 53 4.64 -1.90 -15.53
C THR A 53 3.33 -2.67 -15.58
N ILE A 54 2.81 -3.13 -14.44
CA ILE A 54 1.55 -3.90 -14.41
C ILE A 54 0.38 -3.04 -14.90
N LEU A 55 0.26 -1.79 -14.44
CA LEU A 55 -0.80 -0.90 -14.90
C LEU A 55 -0.66 -0.62 -16.39
N ALA A 56 0.54 -0.30 -16.87
CA ALA A 56 0.80 -0.07 -18.28
C ALA A 56 0.40 -1.27 -19.14
N ASP A 57 0.76 -2.49 -18.73
CA ASP A 57 0.42 -3.73 -19.44
C ASP A 57 -1.09 -3.99 -19.45
N LEU A 58 -1.76 -3.83 -18.30
CA LEU A 58 -3.21 -4.03 -18.16
C LEU A 58 -4.01 -3.02 -18.99
N THR A 59 -3.51 -1.80 -19.13
CA THR A 59 -4.17 -0.73 -19.89
C THR A 59 -3.60 -0.52 -21.28
N ALA A 60 -2.66 -1.34 -21.75
CA ALA A 60 -1.90 -1.11 -22.98
C ALA A 60 -2.75 -1.00 -24.25
N ARG A 61 -3.94 -1.59 -24.23
CA ARG A 61 -4.88 -1.61 -25.37
C ARG A 61 -5.91 -0.48 -25.34
N LEU A 62 -5.96 0.29 -24.25
CA LEU A 62 -6.93 1.37 -24.12
C LEU A 62 -6.44 2.58 -24.91
N THR A 63 -7.37 3.20 -25.62
CA THR A 63 -7.17 4.55 -26.14
C THR A 63 -7.09 5.56 -24.98
N PRO A 64 -6.56 6.78 -25.23
CA PRO A 64 -6.55 7.83 -24.21
C PRO A 64 -7.93 8.24 -23.68
N GLU A 65 -8.99 8.01 -24.47
CA GLU A 65 -10.38 8.26 -24.05
C GLU A 65 -10.89 7.15 -23.13
N GLU A 66 -10.72 5.87 -23.52
CA GLU A 66 -11.13 4.73 -22.70
C GLU A 66 -10.39 4.69 -21.35
N SER A 67 -9.10 5.07 -21.34
CA SER A 67 -8.31 5.17 -20.10
C SER A 67 -8.89 6.22 -19.14
N ARG A 68 -9.34 7.37 -19.65
CA ARG A 68 -9.99 8.42 -18.84
C ARG A 68 -11.32 7.94 -18.30
N GLN A 69 -12.15 7.32 -19.14
CA GLN A 69 -13.44 6.78 -18.72
C GLN A 69 -13.30 5.71 -17.63
N LEU A 70 -12.32 4.81 -17.76
CA LEU A 70 -12.02 3.81 -16.73
C LEU A 70 -11.61 4.48 -15.41
N ALA A 71 -10.72 5.47 -15.45
CA ALA A 71 -10.30 6.21 -14.26
C ALA A 71 -11.48 6.90 -13.56
N ASP A 72 -12.36 7.56 -14.33
CA ASP A 72 -13.53 8.25 -13.79
C ASP A 72 -14.49 7.28 -13.07
N ILE A 73 -14.72 6.10 -13.66
CA ILE A 73 -15.57 5.07 -13.05
C ILE A 73 -14.94 4.53 -11.77
N LEU A 74 -13.62 4.26 -11.75
CA LEU A 74 -12.93 3.76 -10.56
C LEU A 74 -12.96 4.79 -9.43
N ILE A 75 -12.67 6.06 -9.71
CA ILE A 75 -12.69 7.15 -8.72
C ILE A 75 -14.10 7.34 -8.16
N LYS A 76 -15.13 7.32 -9.02
CA LYS A 76 -16.54 7.43 -8.60
C LYS A 76 -16.96 6.34 -7.61
N ASN A 77 -16.45 5.12 -7.76
CA ASN A 77 -16.80 4.00 -6.89
C ASN A 77 -15.93 3.91 -5.63
N ALA A 78 -14.73 4.49 -5.63
CA ALA A 78 -13.85 4.52 -4.44
C ALA A 78 -14.31 5.52 -3.36
N ALA A 79 -15.17 6.48 -3.71
CA ALA A 79 -15.73 7.49 -2.80
C ALA A 79 -17.03 7.03 -2.09
N ARG A 80 -17.38 5.74 -2.17
CA ARG A 80 -18.50 5.11 -1.46
C ARG A 80 -17.98 4.12 -0.43
#